data_AF-A0A7S1T169-F1
#
_entry.id   AF-A0A7S1T169-F1
#
_cell.length_a   1.000
_cell.length_b   1.000
_cell.length_c   1.000
_cell.angle_alpha   90.00
_cell.angle_beta   90.00
_cell.angle_gamma   90.00
#
_symmetry.space_group_name_H-M   'P 1'
#
loop_
_entity.id
_entity.type
_entity.pdbx_description
1 polymer ?
#
loop_
_entity_poly.entity_id
_entity_poly.type
_entity_poly.pdbx_seq_one_letter_code
_entity_poly.pdbx_strand_id
1 'polypeptide(L)'
;MNSSLGVSAHRSPGRPVLWQPRAIPSLAGRSASARCRLTAIRRDPFEVLGLPSGQVTKAEVRAAYIQKIKLSHPDVSTDEEDATNAATVLNLAYEEALTKLESRETSTTGRAGFQGGDEFDRTSGPPDNLFINPFACNVDPFLWRELQEAARQGKTPEEGLLARGVAGWRGGGVYTATGAIQYVTREQLDILYVQLQAMELSFDLEVTAYLIDDMLIRAFRANSRRS
;
A
#
# COMPACT_ATOMS: atom_id res chain seq x y z
N MET A 1 48.13 2.39 -44.50
CA MET A 1 48.91 2.03 -43.31
C MET A 1 48.07 2.35 -42.09
N ASN A 2 47.42 1.36 -41.48
CA ASN A 2 46.85 1.52 -40.15
C ASN A 2 46.91 0.17 -39.42
N SER A 3 47.44 0.25 -38.22
CA SER A 3 48.07 -0.84 -37.49
C SER A 3 47.06 -1.67 -36.70
N SER A 4 47.26 -2.99 -36.78
CA SER A 4 46.74 -4.00 -35.87
C SER A 4 47.16 -3.73 -34.43
N LEU A 5 46.22 -3.82 -33.50
CA LEU A 5 46.49 -4.21 -32.12
C LEU A 5 45.43 -5.21 -31.66
N GLY A 6 45.82 -6.48 -31.68
CA GLY A 6 45.08 -7.56 -31.04
C GLY A 6 45.40 -7.60 -29.54
N VAL A 7 44.38 -7.80 -28.73
CA VAL A 7 44.51 -8.02 -27.29
C VAL A 7 44.00 -9.43 -26.98
N SER A 8 44.94 -10.36 -26.79
CA SER A 8 44.68 -11.72 -26.29
C SER A 8 44.35 -11.69 -24.81
N ALA A 9 43.11 -12.01 -24.46
CA ALA A 9 42.69 -12.23 -23.08
C ALA A 9 42.88 -13.71 -22.70
N HIS A 10 43.97 -14.01 -21.98
CA HIS A 10 44.17 -15.28 -21.30
C HIS A 10 43.15 -15.44 -20.16
N ARG A 11 42.18 -16.35 -20.30
CA ARG A 11 41.30 -16.77 -19.20
C ARG A 11 41.98 -17.86 -18.38
N SER A 12 42.21 -17.61 -17.09
CA SER A 12 42.67 -18.61 -16.14
C SER A 12 41.58 -19.68 -15.89
N PRO A 13 41.94 -20.97 -15.78
CA PRO A 13 41.01 -22.02 -15.42
C PRO A 13 40.59 -21.87 -13.95
N GLY A 14 39.28 -21.77 -13.71
CA GLY A 14 38.67 -21.66 -12.39
C GLY A 14 38.94 -22.90 -11.53
N ARG A 15 39.25 -22.67 -10.24
CA ARG A 15 39.42 -23.74 -9.26
C ARG A 15 38.05 -24.37 -8.93
N PRO A 16 37.95 -25.70 -8.79
CA PRO A 16 36.74 -26.37 -8.36
C PRO A 16 36.40 -26.02 -6.90
N VAL A 17 35.18 -25.56 -6.67
CA VAL A 17 34.62 -25.28 -5.35
C VAL A 17 34.32 -26.61 -4.66
N LEU A 18 35.18 -26.99 -3.71
CA LEU A 18 34.95 -28.11 -2.81
C LEU A 18 33.78 -27.77 -1.88
N TRP A 19 32.63 -28.40 -2.13
CA TRP A 19 31.46 -28.36 -1.27
C TRP A 19 31.81 -28.93 0.12
N GLN A 20 31.90 -28.06 1.12
CA GLN A 20 31.94 -28.49 2.52
C GLN A 20 30.49 -28.59 3.05
N PRO A 21 30.07 -29.74 3.58
CA PRO A 21 28.76 -29.87 4.21
C PRO A 21 28.70 -28.98 5.45
N ARG A 22 27.76 -28.03 5.45
CA ARG A 22 27.48 -27.18 6.61
C ARG A 22 26.98 -28.07 7.76
N ALA A 23 27.64 -27.99 8.90
CA ALA A 23 27.18 -28.65 10.13
C ALA A 23 25.74 -28.20 10.45
N ILE A 24 24.85 -29.18 10.64
CA ILE A 24 23.45 -28.94 11.00
C ILE A 24 23.44 -28.45 12.45
N PRO A 25 22.94 -27.23 12.75
CA PRO A 25 22.88 -26.74 14.11
C PRO A 25 21.99 -27.64 14.97
N SER A 26 22.53 -28.03 16.13
CA SER A 26 21.89 -28.86 17.15
C SER A 26 20.48 -28.38 17.51
N LEU A 27 19.51 -29.30 17.48
CA LEU A 27 18.09 -29.08 17.78
C LEU A 27 17.78 -28.84 19.27
N ALA A 28 18.78 -28.81 20.15
CA ALA A 28 18.57 -28.74 21.60
C ALA A 28 18.07 -27.36 22.13
N GLY A 29 18.09 -26.29 21.31
CA GLY A 29 17.72 -24.93 21.74
C GLY A 29 16.27 -24.49 21.47
N ARG A 30 15.40 -25.31 20.85
CA ARG A 30 14.08 -24.85 20.36
C ARG A 30 12.93 -24.90 21.39
N SER A 31 13.18 -25.28 22.65
CA SER A 31 12.10 -25.55 23.60
C SER A 31 11.58 -24.31 24.35
N ALA A 32 12.41 -23.28 24.56
CA ALA A 32 11.99 -22.07 25.28
C ALA A 32 11.05 -21.18 24.44
N SER A 33 11.35 -20.99 23.15
CA SER A 33 10.59 -20.12 22.25
C SER A 33 9.15 -20.60 21.99
N ALA A 34 8.93 -21.92 21.96
CA ALA A 34 7.59 -22.49 21.79
C ALA A 34 6.68 -22.29 23.01
N ARG A 35 7.24 -22.27 24.22
CA ARG A 35 6.47 -22.07 25.46
C ARG A 35 6.02 -20.62 25.64
N CYS A 36 6.86 -19.65 25.29
CA CYS A 36 6.48 -18.22 25.31
C CYS A 36 5.38 -17.89 24.31
N ARG A 37 5.35 -18.55 23.14
CA ARG A 37 4.23 -18.39 22.19
C ARG A 37 2.90 -18.85 22.78
N LEU A 38 2.87 -19.94 23.54
CA LEU A 38 1.61 -20.52 24.04
C LEU A 38 0.96 -19.68 25.16
N THR A 39 1.74 -18.97 25.98
CA THR A 39 1.20 -18.11 27.04
C THR A 39 0.73 -16.75 26.51
N ALA A 40 1.38 -16.21 25.48
CA ALA A 40 0.96 -14.98 24.81
C ALA A 40 -0.45 -15.11 24.18
N ILE A 41 -0.77 -16.28 23.62
CA ILE A 41 -2.05 -16.56 22.93
C ILE A 41 -3.27 -16.48 23.87
N ARG A 42 -3.09 -16.53 25.20
CA ARG A 42 -4.22 -16.50 26.15
C ARG A 42 -4.61 -15.13 26.66
N ARG A 43 -3.75 -14.12 26.54
CA ARG A 43 -4.04 -12.77 27.05
C ARG A 43 -4.60 -11.90 25.94
N ASP A 44 -5.48 -10.96 26.29
CA ASP A 44 -5.95 -9.99 25.31
C ASP A 44 -4.79 -9.11 24.85
N PRO A 45 -4.52 -8.96 23.54
CA PRO A 45 -3.41 -8.14 23.03
C PRO A 45 -3.44 -6.69 23.53
N PHE A 46 -4.63 -6.11 23.76
CA PHE A 46 -4.75 -4.76 24.30
C PHE A 46 -4.26 -4.68 25.75
N GLU A 47 -4.56 -5.68 26.58
CA GLU A 47 -4.04 -5.75 27.96
C GLU A 47 -2.52 -5.92 27.99
N VAL A 48 -1.96 -6.73 27.07
CA VAL A 48 -0.50 -6.87 26.94
C VAL A 48 0.15 -5.53 26.56
N LEU A 49 -0.52 -4.71 25.76
CA LEU A 49 -0.10 -3.34 25.46
C LEU A 49 -0.41 -2.32 26.57
N GLY A 50 -1.16 -2.71 27.60
CA GLY A 50 -1.57 -1.81 28.70
C GLY A 50 -2.68 -0.83 28.29
N LEU A 51 -3.44 -1.17 27.25
CA LEU A 51 -4.56 -0.40 26.76
C LEU A 51 -5.87 -0.98 27.32
N PRO A 52 -6.89 -0.13 27.55
CA PRO A 52 -8.19 -0.61 27.99
C PRO A 52 -8.83 -1.49 26.89
N SER A 53 -9.52 -2.55 27.30
CA SER A 53 -10.33 -3.41 26.44
C SER A 53 -11.59 -2.66 25.97
N GLY A 54 -11.42 -1.72 25.04
CA GLY A 54 -12.45 -0.77 24.63
C GLY A 54 -12.32 -0.24 23.20
N GLN A 55 -12.76 0.99 22.97
CA GLN A 55 -12.56 1.69 21.68
C GLN A 55 -11.14 2.23 21.61
N VAL A 56 -10.21 1.37 21.22
CA VAL A 56 -8.80 1.73 21.01
C VAL A 56 -8.58 2.04 19.54
N THR A 57 -7.89 3.13 19.25
CA THR A 57 -7.50 3.53 17.89
C THR A 57 -6.17 2.89 17.48
N LYS A 58 -5.93 2.74 16.16
CA LYS A 58 -4.63 2.24 15.64
C LYS A 58 -3.45 3.12 16.10
N ALA A 59 -3.69 4.43 16.25
CA ALA A 59 -2.68 5.36 16.73
C ALA A 59 -2.27 5.09 18.19
N GLU A 60 -3.23 4.80 19.07
CA GLU A 60 -2.97 4.46 20.47
C GLU A 60 -2.25 3.12 20.61
N VAL A 61 -2.62 2.11 19.82
CA VAL A 61 -1.92 0.83 19.74
C VAL A 61 -0.43 1.03 19.41
N ARG A 62 -0.14 1.84 18.39
CA ARG A 62 1.24 2.17 18.00
C ARG A 62 1.99 2.93 19.09
N ALA A 63 1.36 3.94 19.69
CA ALA A 63 1.97 4.74 20.74
C ALA A 63 2.35 3.88 21.96
N ALA A 64 1.44 3.02 22.42
CA ALA A 64 1.67 2.13 23.55
C ALA A 64 2.77 1.10 23.26
N TYR A 65 2.77 0.52 22.06
CA TYR A 65 3.83 -0.39 21.62
C TYR A 65 5.22 0.28 21.65
N ILE A 66 5.33 1.48 21.07
CA ILE A 66 6.60 2.24 21.04
C ILE A 66 7.10 2.54 22.46
N GLN A 67 6.21 2.89 23.39
CA GLN A 67 6.59 3.13 24.78
C GLN A 67 7.10 1.86 25.46
N LYS A 68 6.41 0.73 25.30
CA LYS A 68 6.79 -0.53 25.95
C LYS A 68 8.05 -1.17 25.37
N ILE A 69 8.25 -1.11 24.04
CA ILE A 69 9.44 -1.69 23.42
C ILE A 69 10.71 -0.92 23.83
N LYS A 70 10.62 0.40 24.03
CA LYS A 70 11.72 1.22 24.56
C LYS A 70 12.14 0.80 25.96
N LEU A 71 11.17 0.41 26.80
CA LEU A 71 11.44 -0.08 28.16
C LEU A 71 12.01 -1.51 28.16
N SER A 72 11.74 -2.28 27.11
CA SER A 72 12.20 -3.68 26.96
C SER A 72 13.55 -3.79 26.23
N HIS A 73 14.25 -2.67 26.03
CA HIS A 73 15.56 -2.66 25.37
C HIS A 73 16.63 -3.23 26.32
N PRO A 74 17.56 -4.08 25.83
CA PRO A 74 18.61 -4.67 26.68
C PRO A 74 19.46 -3.63 27.40
N ASP A 75 19.70 -2.45 26.81
CA ASP A 75 20.43 -1.36 27.47
C ASP A 75 19.71 -0.78 28.70
N VAL A 76 18.41 -1.01 28.86
CA VAL A 76 17.58 -0.49 29.95
C VAL A 76 17.23 -1.58 30.97
N SER A 77 17.08 -2.83 30.52
CA SER A 77 16.75 -3.97 31.37
C SER A 77 18.01 -4.70 31.88
N THR A 78 18.14 -4.86 33.19
CA THR A 78 19.26 -5.63 33.80
C THR A 78 19.16 -7.15 33.62
N ASP A 79 17.99 -7.66 33.22
CA ASP A 79 17.74 -9.10 33.00
C ASP A 79 17.54 -9.40 31.50
N GLU A 80 18.61 -9.89 30.83
CA GLU A 80 18.64 -10.11 29.38
C GLU A 80 17.68 -11.20 28.88
N GLU A 81 17.53 -12.29 29.65
CA GLU A 81 16.72 -13.45 29.24
C GLU A 81 15.22 -13.15 29.28
N ASP A 82 14.78 -12.32 30.23
CA ASP A 82 13.38 -11.89 30.35
C ASP A 82 13.02 -10.80 29.33
N ALA A 83 13.97 -9.90 28.99
CA ALA A 83 13.74 -8.83 28.02
C ALA A 83 13.43 -9.36 26.61
N THR A 84 14.14 -10.40 26.17
CA THR A 84 13.93 -11.02 24.84
C THR A 84 12.55 -11.68 24.74
N ASN A 85 12.15 -12.40 25.80
CA ASN A 85 10.83 -13.02 25.86
C ASN A 85 9.71 -11.96 25.92
N ALA A 86 9.89 -10.91 26.73
CA ALA A 86 8.93 -9.80 26.84
C ALA A 86 8.74 -9.07 25.51
N ALA A 87 9.82 -8.75 24.80
CA ALA A 87 9.75 -8.11 23.48
C ALA A 87 9.03 -9.00 22.45
N THR A 88 9.29 -10.31 22.48
CA THR A 88 8.60 -11.26 21.59
C THR A 88 7.09 -11.28 21.84
N VAL A 89 6.67 -11.31 23.12
CA VAL A 89 5.26 -11.26 23.51
C VAL A 89 4.62 -9.93 23.10
N LEU A 90 5.34 -8.82 23.24
CA LEU A 90 4.87 -7.48 22.87
C LEU A 90 4.64 -7.35 21.35
N ASN A 91 5.55 -7.87 20.53
CA ASN A 91 5.41 -7.86 19.06
C ASN A 91 4.19 -8.65 18.60
N LEU A 92 4.00 -9.86 19.14
CA LEU A 92 2.84 -10.70 18.83
C LEU A 92 1.53 -10.01 19.22
N ALA A 93 1.48 -9.37 20.40
CA ALA A 93 0.31 -8.63 20.83
C ALA A 93 0.02 -7.41 19.95
N TYR A 94 1.04 -6.70 19.48
CA TYR A 94 0.89 -5.57 18.56
C TYR A 94 0.29 -6.01 17.21
N GLU A 95 0.82 -7.09 16.62
CA GLU A 95 0.31 -7.64 15.36
C GLU A 95 -1.16 -8.08 15.52
N GLU A 96 -1.48 -8.83 16.57
CA GLU A 96 -2.85 -9.30 16.81
C GLU A 96 -3.82 -8.15 17.10
N ALA A 97 -3.38 -7.11 17.83
CA ALA A 97 -4.19 -5.90 18.07
C ALA A 97 -4.55 -5.20 16.75
N LEU A 98 -3.60 -5.04 15.84
CA LEU A 98 -3.87 -4.45 14.53
C LEU A 98 -4.83 -5.30 13.70
N THR A 99 -4.62 -6.62 13.66
CA THR A 99 -5.54 -7.54 12.97
C THR A 99 -6.95 -7.48 13.55
N LYS A 100 -7.11 -7.39 14.88
CA LYS A 100 -8.42 -7.22 15.53
C LYS A 100 -9.08 -5.89 15.18
N LEU A 101 -8.33 -4.79 15.12
CA LEU A 101 -8.85 -3.49 14.71
C LEU A 101 -9.28 -3.48 13.23
N GLU A 102 -8.51 -4.07 12.34
CA GLU A 102 -8.86 -4.24 10.92
C GLU A 102 -10.09 -5.15 10.75
N SER A 103 -10.16 -6.22 11.54
CA SER A 103 -11.33 -7.12 11.57
C SER A 103 -12.57 -6.39 12.09
N ARG A 104 -12.42 -5.47 13.05
CA ARG A 104 -13.52 -4.65 13.60
C ARG A 104 -13.97 -3.56 12.61
N GLU A 105 -13.03 -2.94 11.92
CA GLU A 105 -13.31 -2.03 10.81
C GLU A 105 -14.08 -2.77 9.73
N THR A 106 -13.65 -3.96 9.32
CA THR A 106 -14.35 -4.77 8.30
C THR A 106 -15.72 -5.29 8.78
N SER A 107 -15.88 -5.65 10.06
CA SER A 107 -17.16 -6.17 10.59
C SER A 107 -18.17 -5.09 11.00
N THR A 108 -17.72 -3.91 11.45
CA THR A 108 -18.60 -2.74 11.64
C THR A 108 -19.02 -2.16 10.29
N THR A 109 -18.13 -2.27 9.31
CA THR A 109 -18.45 -2.02 7.91
C THR A 109 -19.16 -3.24 7.29
N GLY A 110 -19.42 -4.32 8.02
CA GLY A 110 -20.05 -5.56 7.52
C GLY A 110 -21.54 -5.47 7.18
N ARG A 111 -22.16 -4.29 7.30
CA ARG A 111 -23.49 -3.99 6.71
C ARG A 111 -23.47 -2.76 5.78
N ALA A 112 -22.31 -2.14 5.61
CA ALA A 112 -22.02 -1.11 4.61
C ALA A 112 -20.65 -1.41 3.99
N GLY A 113 -20.43 -2.69 3.66
CA GLY A 113 -19.16 -3.20 3.18
C GLY A 113 -18.77 -2.38 1.98
N PHE A 114 -17.49 -2.06 1.86
CA PHE A 114 -16.92 -1.63 0.59
C PHE A 114 -17.08 -2.84 -0.38
N GLN A 115 -18.31 -3.05 -0.85
CA GLN A 115 -18.70 -3.89 -1.96
C GLN A 115 -18.29 -3.24 -3.28
N GLY A 116 -17.35 -2.27 -3.27
CA GLY A 116 -16.81 -1.56 -4.43
C GLY A 116 -16.28 -2.45 -5.56
N GLY A 117 -16.26 -3.77 -5.41
CA GLY A 117 -16.14 -4.67 -6.53
C GLY A 117 -17.39 -4.70 -7.43
N ASP A 118 -18.60 -4.64 -6.87
CA ASP A 118 -19.83 -4.78 -7.63
C ASP A 118 -20.16 -3.50 -8.41
N GLU A 119 -19.89 -2.30 -7.90
CA GLU A 119 -20.20 -1.05 -8.60
C GLU A 119 -19.39 -0.85 -9.88
N PHE A 120 -18.21 -1.47 -9.98
CA PHE A 120 -17.39 -1.47 -11.20
C PHE A 120 -17.73 -2.63 -12.14
N ASP A 121 -18.45 -3.65 -11.67
CA ASP A 121 -18.96 -4.77 -12.50
C ASP A 121 -20.42 -4.58 -12.92
N ARG A 122 -21.19 -3.80 -12.16
CA ARG A 122 -22.62 -3.52 -12.34
C ARG A 122 -22.84 -2.02 -12.36
N THR A 123 -23.49 -1.55 -13.42
CA THR A 123 -23.79 -0.14 -13.60
C THR A 123 -25.13 0.23 -12.96
N SER A 124 -25.07 1.10 -11.96
CA SER A 124 -26.23 1.74 -11.31
C SER A 124 -26.96 2.74 -12.22
N GLY A 125 -26.24 3.38 -13.15
CA GLY A 125 -26.73 4.49 -13.95
C GLY A 125 -25.98 4.70 -15.26
N PRO A 126 -26.25 5.80 -16.01
CA PRO A 126 -25.46 6.19 -17.16
C PRO A 126 -24.05 6.67 -16.73
N PRO A 127 -23.00 6.42 -17.53
CA PRO A 127 -21.67 6.94 -17.27
C PRO A 127 -21.54 8.36 -17.83
N ASP A 128 -22.08 9.35 -17.13
CA ASP A 128 -22.09 10.76 -17.52
C ASP A 128 -21.08 11.61 -16.75
N ASN A 129 -20.41 11.02 -15.75
CA ASN A 129 -19.45 11.73 -14.92
C ASN A 129 -18.04 11.57 -15.46
N LEU A 130 -17.40 12.70 -15.78
CA LEU A 130 -16.01 12.77 -16.24
C LEU A 130 -15.04 12.47 -15.09
N PHE A 131 -14.11 11.55 -15.35
CA PHE A 131 -12.96 11.25 -14.50
C PHE A 131 -11.67 11.27 -15.34
N ILE A 132 -10.67 12.02 -14.87
CA ILE A 132 -9.32 12.01 -15.43
C ILE A 132 -8.39 11.15 -14.55
N ASN A 133 -7.82 10.08 -15.09
CA ASN A 133 -6.83 9.27 -14.39
C ASN A 133 -5.50 10.05 -14.26
N PRO A 134 -5.10 10.45 -13.03
CA PRO A 134 -3.89 11.24 -12.85
C PRO A 134 -2.61 10.46 -13.18
N PHE A 135 -2.62 9.13 -13.06
CA PHE A 135 -1.47 8.27 -13.37
C PHE A 135 -1.26 8.06 -14.87
N ALA A 136 -2.30 8.28 -15.67
CA ALA A 136 -2.23 8.27 -17.14
C ALA A 136 -1.91 9.66 -17.72
N CYS A 137 -1.62 10.63 -16.86
CA CYS A 137 -1.21 11.98 -17.24
C CYS A 137 0.25 12.20 -16.87
N ASN A 138 0.99 12.99 -17.65
CA ASN A 138 2.36 13.38 -17.31
C ASN A 138 2.38 14.52 -16.28
N VAL A 139 1.68 14.34 -15.16
CA VAL A 139 1.60 15.29 -14.05
C VAL A 139 1.80 14.55 -12.73
N ASP A 140 2.09 15.32 -11.67
CA ASP A 140 2.13 14.77 -10.32
C ASP A 140 0.74 14.21 -9.93
N PRO A 141 0.62 12.93 -9.53
CA PRO A 141 -0.65 12.34 -9.13
C PRO A 141 -1.35 13.06 -7.97
N PHE A 142 -0.62 13.79 -7.13
CA PHE A 142 -1.20 14.60 -6.05
C PHE A 142 -1.95 15.84 -6.56
N LEU A 143 -1.80 16.21 -7.84
CA LEU A 143 -2.53 17.31 -8.48
C LEU A 143 -3.82 16.84 -9.16
N TRP A 144 -4.36 15.68 -8.77
CA TRP A 144 -5.55 15.10 -9.37
C TRP A 144 -6.76 16.03 -9.25
N ARG A 145 -6.90 16.81 -8.17
CA ARG A 145 -8.05 17.73 -7.98
C ARG A 145 -8.04 18.84 -9.03
N GLU A 146 -6.89 19.46 -9.21
CA GLU A 146 -6.64 20.51 -10.18
C GLU A 146 -6.83 19.98 -11.61
N LEU A 147 -6.45 18.72 -11.85
CA LEU A 147 -6.66 18.03 -13.13
C LEU A 147 -8.16 17.85 -13.42
N GLN A 148 -8.95 17.36 -12.45
CA GLN A 148 -10.40 17.20 -12.62
C GLN A 148 -11.09 18.55 -12.84
N GLU A 149 -10.68 19.58 -12.09
CA GLU A 149 -11.24 20.93 -12.22
C GLU A 149 -10.92 21.52 -13.60
N ALA A 150 -9.68 21.38 -14.07
CA ALA A 150 -9.24 21.87 -15.38
C ALA A 150 -10.07 21.26 -16.51
N ALA A 151 -10.26 19.95 -16.49
CA ALA A 151 -11.02 19.23 -17.51
C ALA A 151 -12.50 19.67 -17.57
N ARG A 152 -13.08 20.08 -16.44
CA ARG A 152 -14.47 20.57 -16.37
C ARG A 152 -14.66 22.01 -16.88
N GLN A 153 -13.60 22.81 -16.92
CA GLN A 153 -13.67 24.21 -17.35
C GLN A 153 -13.64 24.37 -18.89
N GLY A 154 -13.17 23.35 -19.62
CA GLY A 154 -13.15 23.34 -21.09
C GLY A 154 -14.50 23.03 -21.70
N LYS A 155 -14.69 23.34 -23.00
CA LYS A 155 -15.86 22.83 -23.75
C LYS A 155 -15.75 21.33 -23.96
N THR A 156 -14.52 20.84 -24.13
CA THR A 156 -14.17 19.44 -24.03
C THR A 156 -13.15 19.23 -22.90
N PRO A 157 -13.05 18.01 -22.34
CA PRO A 157 -12.02 17.68 -21.35
C PRO A 157 -10.61 18.01 -21.82
N GLU A 158 -10.30 17.70 -23.08
CA GLU A 158 -8.99 17.94 -23.70
C GLU A 158 -8.71 19.44 -23.83
N GLU A 159 -9.69 20.24 -24.28
CA GLU A 159 -9.57 21.69 -24.33
C GLU A 159 -9.32 22.29 -22.94
N GLY A 160 -10.00 21.78 -21.91
CA GLY A 160 -9.82 22.24 -20.52
C GLY A 160 -8.41 21.94 -19.98
N LEU A 161 -7.90 20.73 -20.25
CA LEU A 161 -6.55 20.33 -19.87
C LEU A 161 -5.47 21.12 -20.63
N LEU A 162 -5.68 21.37 -21.92
CA LEU A 162 -4.78 22.18 -22.75
C LEU A 162 -4.78 23.66 -22.33
N ALA A 163 -5.93 24.22 -21.97
CA ALA A 163 -6.06 25.63 -21.58
C ALA A 163 -5.25 25.97 -20.31
N ARG A 164 -5.16 25.06 -19.33
CA ARG A 164 -4.26 25.22 -18.16
C ARG A 164 -2.79 24.88 -18.47
N GLY A 165 -2.53 24.12 -19.53
CA GLY A 165 -1.24 23.53 -19.87
C GLY A 165 -0.15 24.48 -20.39
N VAL A 166 -0.42 25.76 -20.61
CA VAL A 166 0.60 26.69 -21.15
C VAL A 166 1.28 27.54 -20.07
N ALA A 167 0.70 27.69 -18.87
CA ALA A 167 1.22 28.63 -17.87
C ALA A 167 1.43 28.07 -16.45
N GLY A 168 0.70 27.03 -16.03
CA GLY A 168 0.69 26.61 -14.61
C GLY A 168 1.55 25.38 -14.26
N TRP A 169 1.79 24.48 -15.22
CA TRP A 169 2.32 23.14 -14.94
C TRP A 169 3.77 23.04 -15.41
N ARG A 170 4.71 23.47 -14.55
CA ARG A 170 6.19 23.35 -14.65
C ARG A 170 6.77 23.09 -16.06
N GLY A 171 6.43 23.94 -17.03
CA GLY A 171 7.14 24.06 -18.31
C GLY A 171 6.93 22.98 -19.37
N GLY A 172 6.07 21.98 -19.14
CA GLY A 172 5.72 20.98 -20.15
C GLY A 172 4.23 20.71 -20.07
N GLY A 173 3.48 21.04 -21.12
CA GLY A 173 2.02 20.91 -21.12
C GLY A 173 1.53 19.53 -20.68
N VAL A 174 0.27 19.47 -20.23
CA VAL A 174 -0.34 18.23 -19.76
C VAL A 174 -0.48 17.27 -20.94
N TYR A 175 0.28 16.17 -20.91
CA TYR A 175 0.11 15.06 -21.84
C TYR A 175 -0.81 14.02 -21.21
N THR A 176 -1.85 13.63 -21.94
CA THR A 176 -2.80 12.60 -21.54
C THR A 176 -2.62 11.36 -22.43
N ALA A 177 -2.34 10.21 -21.82
CA ALA A 177 -2.32 8.95 -22.55
C ALA A 177 -3.73 8.54 -23.01
N THR A 178 -3.80 7.65 -24.00
CA THR A 178 -5.06 7.03 -24.43
C THR A 178 -5.73 6.33 -23.24
N GLY A 179 -6.97 6.71 -22.93
CA GLY A 179 -7.71 6.15 -21.79
C GLY A 179 -7.53 6.90 -20.46
N ALA A 180 -6.79 8.02 -20.45
CA ALA A 180 -6.72 8.90 -19.28
C ALA A 180 -8.07 9.55 -18.96
N ILE A 181 -8.90 9.78 -19.98
CA ILE A 181 -10.21 10.41 -19.87
C ILE A 181 -11.26 9.32 -19.92
N GLN A 182 -12.02 9.16 -18.84
CA GLN A 182 -13.07 8.15 -18.76
C GLN A 182 -14.38 8.76 -18.26
N TYR A 183 -15.48 8.18 -18.71
CA TYR A 183 -16.79 8.49 -18.19
C TYR A 183 -17.26 7.32 -17.32
N VAL A 184 -17.63 7.64 -16.09
CA VAL A 184 -17.99 6.70 -15.03
C VAL A 184 -19.36 7.08 -14.45
N THR A 185 -19.99 6.19 -13.71
CA THR A 185 -21.19 6.55 -12.94
C THR A 185 -20.83 7.43 -11.75
N ARG A 186 -21.84 8.04 -11.12
CA ARG A 186 -21.62 8.87 -9.92
C ARG A 186 -20.98 8.08 -8.79
N GLU A 187 -21.46 6.86 -8.54
CA GLU A 187 -20.97 6.00 -7.46
C GLU A 187 -19.53 5.55 -7.72
N GLN A 188 -19.21 5.19 -8.97
CA GLN A 188 -17.84 4.87 -9.39
C GLN A 188 -16.90 6.07 -9.17
N LEU A 189 -17.35 7.29 -9.51
CA LEU A 189 -16.56 8.51 -9.30
C LEU A 189 -16.25 8.74 -7.82
N ASP A 190 -17.27 8.61 -6.96
CA ASP A 190 -17.12 8.82 -5.51
C ASP A 190 -16.12 7.79 -4.92
N ILE A 191 -16.13 6.54 -5.40
CA ILE A 191 -15.16 5.51 -5.01
C ILE A 191 -13.74 5.88 -5.45
N LEU A 192 -13.56 6.31 -6.71
CA LEU A 192 -12.24 6.71 -7.22
C LEU A 192 -11.65 7.86 -6.39
N TYR A 193 -12.47 8.84 -5.98
CA TYR A 193 -12.02 9.94 -5.15
C TYR A 193 -11.61 9.52 -3.74
N VAL A 194 -12.31 8.56 -3.14
CA VAL A 194 -11.91 7.97 -1.86
C VAL A 194 -10.53 7.32 -1.96
N GLN A 195 -10.24 6.61 -3.06
CA GLN A 195 -8.93 5.97 -3.26
C GLN A 195 -7.81 7.00 -3.48
N LEU A 196 -8.04 8.03 -4.30
CA LEU A 196 -7.07 9.12 -4.50
C LEU A 196 -6.81 9.90 -3.20
N GLN A 197 -7.82 10.07 -2.35
CA GLN A 197 -7.64 10.69 -1.04
C GLN A 197 -6.89 9.77 -0.06
N ALA A 198 -7.12 8.45 -0.11
CA ALA A 198 -6.36 7.50 0.70
C ALA A 198 -4.87 7.51 0.31
N MET A 199 -4.56 7.65 -0.98
CA MET A 199 -3.21 7.83 -1.49
C MET A 199 -2.53 9.10 -0.95
N GLU A 200 -3.24 10.24 -0.89
CA GLU A 200 -2.72 11.47 -0.27
C GLU A 200 -2.26 11.24 1.19
N LEU A 201 -2.94 10.33 1.91
CA LEU A 201 -2.64 10.03 3.30
C LEU A 201 -1.54 8.97 3.47
N SER A 202 -1.49 7.96 2.60
CA SER A 202 -0.56 6.83 2.70
C SER A 202 0.75 7.05 1.94
N PHE A 203 0.77 7.96 0.95
CA PHE A 203 1.84 8.14 -0.03
C PHE A 203 2.16 6.87 -0.86
N ASP A 204 1.22 5.93 -0.94
CA ASP A 204 1.39 4.69 -1.68
C ASP A 204 0.93 4.85 -3.15
N LEU A 205 1.79 5.47 -3.96
CA LEU A 205 1.49 5.77 -5.37
C LEU A 205 1.32 4.52 -6.22
N GLU A 206 2.19 3.52 -6.04
CA GLU A 206 2.23 2.33 -6.90
C GLU A 206 0.98 1.48 -6.71
N VAL A 207 0.60 1.18 -5.47
CA VAL A 207 -0.60 0.40 -5.17
C VAL A 207 -1.85 1.13 -5.63
N THR A 208 -1.91 2.46 -5.42
CA THR A 208 -3.06 3.26 -5.86
C THR A 208 -3.18 3.28 -7.39
N ALA A 209 -2.06 3.44 -8.12
CA ALA A 209 -2.06 3.43 -9.58
C ALA A 209 -2.64 2.13 -10.13
N TYR A 210 -2.16 0.98 -9.65
CA TYR A 210 -2.68 -0.33 -10.05
C TYR A 210 -4.17 -0.50 -9.74
N LEU A 211 -4.61 -0.05 -8.56
CA LEU A 211 -6.01 -0.15 -8.15
C LEU A 211 -6.93 0.70 -9.02
N ILE A 212 -6.54 1.96 -9.28
CA ILE A 212 -7.31 2.88 -10.12
C ILE A 212 -7.40 2.33 -11.56
N ASP A 213 -6.31 1.83 -12.12
CA ASP A 213 -6.33 1.23 -13.46
C ASP A 213 -7.25 0.01 -13.54
N ASP A 214 -7.22 -0.90 -12.55
CA ASP A 214 -8.13 -2.05 -12.49
C ASP A 214 -9.60 -1.62 -12.41
N MET A 215 -9.91 -0.67 -11.52
CA MET A 215 -11.25 -0.09 -11.37
C MET A 215 -11.74 0.47 -12.70
N LEU A 216 -10.95 1.30 -13.36
CA LEU A 216 -11.30 1.93 -14.62
C LEU A 216 -11.52 0.91 -15.75
N ILE A 217 -10.69 -0.14 -15.85
CA ILE A 217 -10.88 -1.22 -16.81
C ILE A 217 -12.22 -1.93 -16.59
N ARG A 218 -12.60 -2.17 -15.33
CA ARG A 218 -13.86 -2.82 -14.98
C ARG A 218 -15.05 -1.91 -15.28
N ALA A 219 -14.99 -0.63 -14.87
CA ALA A 219 -16.01 0.37 -15.22
C ALA A 219 -16.22 0.44 -16.74
N PHE A 220 -15.13 0.53 -17.52
CA PHE A 220 -15.21 0.57 -18.97
C PHE A 220 -15.94 -0.65 -19.55
N ARG A 221 -15.61 -1.86 -19.08
CA ARG A 221 -16.29 -3.10 -19.50
C ARG A 221 -17.76 -3.11 -19.12
N ALA A 222 -18.10 -2.65 -17.92
CA ALA A 222 -19.48 -2.62 -17.44
C ALA A 222 -20.32 -1.58 -18.18
N ASN A 223 -19.76 -0.40 -18.44
CA ASN A 223 -20.40 0.71 -19.15
C ASN A 223 -20.62 0.38 -20.64
N SER A 224 -19.65 -0.27 -21.29
CA SER A 224 -19.73 -0.65 -22.71
C SER A 224 -20.81 -1.69 -23.02
N ARG A 225 -21.32 -2.42 -22.01
CA ARG A 225 -22.42 -3.39 -22.21
C ARG A 225 -23.79 -2.72 -22.36
N ARG A 226 -23.92 -1.43 -22.05
CA ARG A 226 -25.18 -0.67 -22.12
C ARG A 226 -25.34 0.16 -23.39
N SER A 227 -24.24 0.52 -24.05
CA SER A 227 -24.21 1.31 -25.28
C SER A 227 -24.50 0.44 -26.50
#